data_AF-A0A654U8F5-F1
#
_entry.id   AF-A0A654U8F5-F1
#
_cell.length_a   1.000
_cell.length_b   1.000
_cell.length_c   1.000
_cell.angle_alpha   90.00
_cell.angle_beta   90.00
_cell.angle_gamma   90.00
#
_symmetry.space_group_name_H-M   'P 1'
#
loop_
_entity.id
_entity.type
_entity.pdbx_description
1 polymer ?
#
loop_
_entity_poly.entity_id
_entity_poly.type
_entity_poly.pdbx_seq_one_letter_code
_entity_poly.pdbx_strand_id
1 'polypeptide(L)' 'MGLLYRWVEHAFGGREHALTGAYDDADPVLTDLRAINGAVLAGDPAAAAATVEAYLNASALRMVKSYRDRA' A
#
# COMPACT_ATOMS: atom_id res chain seq x y z
N MET A 1 -7.97 8.22 -8.07
CA MET A 1 -7.98 7.91 -6.62
C MET A 1 -9.32 7.38 -6.07
N GLY A 2 -10.44 7.41 -6.81
CA GLY A 2 -11.73 6.92 -6.28
C GLY A 2 -11.92 5.39 -6.28
N LEU A 3 -11.24 4.65 -7.17
CA LEU A 3 -11.44 3.20 -7.32
C LEU A 3 -10.77 2.39 -6.19
N LEU A 4 -9.60 2.81 -5.73
CA LEU A 4 -8.90 2.19 -4.58
C LEU A 4 -9.68 2.38 -3.28
N TYR A 5 -10.20 3.60 -3.04
CA TYR A 5 -10.95 3.90 -1.82
C TYR A 5 -12.26 3.11 -1.73
N ARG A 6 -12.97 2.97 -2.86
CA ARG A 6 -14.22 2.20 -2.93
C ARG A 6 -14.01 0.68 -2.78
N TRP A 7 -12.89 0.16 -3.27
CA TRP A 7 -12.53 -1.25 -3.03
C TRP A 7 -12.25 -1.50 -1.55
N VAL A 8 -11.56 -0.57 -0.87
CA VAL A 8 -11.28 -0.70 0.57
C VAL A 8 -12.56 -0.66 1.41
N GLU A 9 -13.52 0.22 1.12
CA GLU A 9 -14.81 0.17 1.83
C GLU A 9 -15.57 -1.13 1.56
N HIS A 10 -15.67 -1.56 0.28
CA HIS A 10 -16.50 -2.69 -0.09
C HIS A 10 -15.89 -4.05 0.29
N ALA A 11 -14.56 -4.19 0.26
CA ALA A 11 -13.87 -5.45 0.57
C ALA A 11 -13.74 -5.70 2.08
N PHE A 12 -13.67 -4.65 2.90
CA PHE A 12 -13.35 -4.81 4.33
C PHE A 12 -14.53 -4.60 5.29
N GLY A 13 -15.69 -4.11 4.80
CA GLY A 13 -16.97 -4.19 5.50
C GLY A 13 -16.99 -3.61 6.92
N GLY A 14 -16.26 -2.52 7.17
CA GLY A 14 -16.17 -1.86 8.48
C GLY A 14 -15.18 -2.53 9.46
N ARG A 15 -14.22 -3.32 8.95
CA ARG A 15 -13.13 -3.89 9.76
C ARG A 15 -11.79 -3.18 9.53
N GLU A 16 -11.76 -1.85 9.50
CA GLU A 16 -10.52 -1.10 9.28
C GLU A 16 -9.42 -1.44 10.30
N HIS A 17 -9.80 -1.79 11.54
CA HIS A 17 -8.87 -2.27 12.58
C HIS A 17 -8.25 -3.66 12.32
N ALA A 18 -8.70 -4.42 11.31
CA ALA A 18 -8.00 -5.63 10.85
C ALA A 18 -6.88 -5.29 9.86
N LEU A 19 -6.89 -4.08 9.29
CA LEU A 19 -5.86 -3.57 8.39
C LEU A 19 -4.66 -2.98 9.11
N THR A 20 -4.78 -2.62 10.39
CA THR A 20 -3.61 -2.18 11.18
C THR A 20 -2.54 -3.27 11.26
N GLY A 21 -2.93 -4.55 11.25
CA GLY A 21 -1.99 -5.68 11.17
C GLY A 21 -1.17 -5.73 9.88
N ALA A 22 -1.68 -5.16 8.77
CA ALA A 22 -0.94 -5.08 7.51
C ALA A 22 0.26 -4.12 7.59
N TYR A 23 0.30 -3.30 8.64
CA TYR A 23 1.32 -2.29 8.92
C TYR A 23 2.06 -2.55 10.25
N ASP A 24 1.90 -3.73 10.86
CA ASP A 24 2.65 -4.12 12.07
C ASP A 24 4.17 -4.12 11.81
N ASP A 25 4.57 -4.39 10.57
CA ASP A 25 5.93 -4.15 10.06
C ASP A 25 5.95 -2.92 9.15
N ALA A 26 6.47 -1.81 9.66
CA ALA A 26 6.55 -0.54 8.97
C ALA A 26 7.77 -0.41 8.03
N ASP A 27 8.79 -1.25 8.20
CA ASP A 27 10.04 -1.16 7.43
C ASP A 27 9.86 -1.26 5.91
N PRO A 28 9.06 -2.21 5.36
CA PRO A 28 8.83 -2.27 3.92
C PRO A 28 8.07 -1.04 3.42
N VAL A 29 7.14 -0.51 4.21
CA VAL A 29 6.37 0.70 3.83
C VAL A 29 7.27 1.93 3.76
N LEU A 30 8.12 2.14 4.78
CA LEU A 30 9.06 3.26 4.79
C LEU A 30 10.12 3.13 3.71
N THR A 31 10.52 1.90 3.36
CA THR A 31 11.46 1.65 2.27
C THR A 31 10.86 2.03 0.92
N ASP A 32 9.65 1.56 0.63
CA ASP A 32 8.96 1.86 -0.63
C ASP A 32 8.67 3.37 -0.77
N LEU A 33 8.25 4.04 0.30
CA LEU A 33 8.01 5.49 0.30
C LEU A 33 9.29 6.29 0.06
N ARG A 34 10.43 5.84 0.62
CA ARG A 34 11.73 6.47 0.34
C ARG A 34 12.15 6.28 -1.11
N ALA A 35 11.87 5.14 -1.72
CA ALA A 35 12.13 4.90 -3.14
C ALA A 35 11.31 5.83 -4.04
N ILE A 36 10.01 6.02 -3.74
CA ILE A 36 9.15 6.98 -4.45
C ILE A 36 9.73 8.39 -4.34
N ASN A 37 10.08 8.82 -3.12
CA ASN A 37 10.67 10.14 -2.90
C ASN A 37 12.00 10.31 -3.64
N GLY A 38 12.84 9.27 -3.70
CA GLY A 38 14.07 9.27 -4.47
C GLY A 38 13.84 9.50 -5.96
N ALA A 39 12.87 8.80 -6.56
CA ALA A 39 12.52 8.99 -7.98
C ALA A 39 11.96 10.39 -8.27
N VAL A 40 11.14 10.92 -7.36
CA VAL A 40 10.61 12.29 -7.48
C VAL A 40 11.72 13.33 -7.40
N LEU A 41 12.64 13.21 -6.44
CA LEU A 41 13.76 14.14 -6.28
C LEU A 41 14.75 14.05 -7.44
N ALA A 42 14.88 12.88 -8.07
CA ALA A 42 15.67 12.70 -9.29
C ALA A 42 15.01 13.32 -10.54
N GLY A 43 13.75 13.76 -10.45
CA GLY A 43 13.00 14.30 -11.59
C GLY A 43 12.65 13.23 -12.62
N ASP A 44 12.55 11.96 -12.22
CA ASP A 44 12.21 10.84 -13.11
C ASP A 44 10.73 10.45 -12.93
N PRO A 45 9.81 10.99 -13.76
CA PRO A 45 8.39 10.71 -13.64
C PRO A 45 8.04 9.25 -13.98
N ALA A 46 8.81 8.59 -14.84
CA ALA A 46 8.56 7.20 -15.21
C ALA A 46 8.93 6.26 -14.06
N ALA A 47 10.10 6.46 -13.46
CA ALA A 47 10.51 5.72 -12.27
C ALA A 47 9.59 5.99 -11.08
N ALA A 48 9.14 7.23 -10.89
CA ALA A 48 8.20 7.57 -9.82
C ALA A 48 6.86 6.84 -10.02
N ALA A 49 6.30 6.84 -11.22
CA ALA A 49 5.07 6.13 -11.52
C ALA A 49 5.19 4.61 -11.28
N ALA A 50 6.26 3.99 -11.76
CA ALA A 50 6.51 2.56 -11.57
C ALA A 50 6.65 2.20 -10.07
N THR A 51 7.35 3.04 -9.30
CA THR A 51 7.55 2.80 -7.86
C THR A 51 6.25 2.98 -7.07
N VAL A 52 5.40 3.94 -7.46
CA VAL A 52 4.06 4.11 -6.88
C VAL A 52 3.17 2.90 -7.17
N GLU A 53 3.16 2.40 -8.40
CA GLU A 53 2.40 1.20 -8.76
C GLU A 53 2.85 -0.02 -7.96
N ALA A 54 4.17 -0.22 -7.85
CA ALA A 54 4.74 -1.30 -7.05
C ALA A 54 4.33 -1.20 -5.57
N TYR A 55 4.40 -0.01 -4.98
CA TYR A 55 3.97 0.24 -3.60
C TYR A 55 2.48 -0.07 -3.39
N LEU A 56 1.61 0.36 -4.31
CA LEU A 56 0.17 0.09 -4.22
C LEU A 56 -0.13 -1.40 -4.30
N ASN A 57 0.54 -2.13 -5.20
CA ASN A 57 0.40 -3.59 -5.30
C ASN A 57 0.89 -4.29 -4.03
N ALA A 58 2.06 -3.91 -3.51
CA ALA A 58 2.59 -4.45 -2.26
C ALA A 58 1.67 -4.17 -1.06
N SER A 59 1.09 -2.97 -0.99
CA SER A 59 0.12 -2.60 0.03
C SER A 59 -1.14 -3.47 -0.05
N ALA A 60 -1.73 -3.63 -1.23
CA ALA A 60 -2.91 -4.49 -1.43
C ALA A 60 -2.63 -5.94 -0.98
N LEU A 61 -1.45 -6.48 -1.31
CA LEU A 61 -1.04 -7.83 -0.88
C LEU A 61 -0.91 -7.94 0.65
N ARG A 62 -0.31 -6.94 1.31
CA ARG A 62 -0.23 -6.89 2.79
C ARG A 62 -1.62 -6.87 3.42
N MET A 63 -2.55 -6.10 2.87
CA MET A 63 -3.93 -6.03 3.35
C MET A 63 -4.66 -7.37 3.21
N VAL A 64 -4.54 -8.04 2.06
CA VAL A 64 -5.12 -9.38 1.83
C VAL A 64 -4.53 -10.41 2.79
N LYS A 65 -3.22 -10.37 3.02
CA LYS A 65 -2.56 -11.28 3.97
C LYS A 65 -3.05 -11.06 5.40
N SER A 66 -3.05 -9.81 5.89
CA SER A 66 -3.54 -9.46 7.22
C SER A 66 -4.99 -9.91 7.44
N TYR A 67 -5.82 -9.78 6.40
CA TYR A 67 -7.20 -10.28 6.45
C TYR A 67 -7.28 -11.80 6.60
N ARG A 68 -6.48 -12.56 5.85
CA ARG A 68 -6.47 -14.03 5.91
C ARG A 68 -5.89 -14.56 7.21
N ASP A 69 -4.86 -13.92 7.74
CA ASP A 69 -4.20 -14.36 8.98
C ASP A 69 -5.07 -14.10 10.23
N ARG A 70 -6.15 -13.32 10.09
CA ARG A 70 -7.10 -12.98 11.18
C ARG A 70 -8.52 -13.55 10.98
N ALA A 71 -8.75 -14.33 9.93
CA ALA A 71 -10.04 -14.99 9.61
C ALA A 71 -10.01 -16.48 9.99
#